data_AF-A0A3B8ZXH1-F1
#
_entry.id   AF-A0A3B8ZXH1-F1
#
_cell.length_a   1.000
_cell.length_b   1.000
_cell.length_c   1.000
_cell.angle_alpha   90.00
_cell.angle_beta   90.00
_cell.angle_gamma   90.00
#
_symmetry.space_group_name_H-M   'P 1'
#
loop_
_entity.id
_entity.type
_entity.pdbx_description
1 polymer ?
#
loop_
_entity_poly.entity_id
_entity_poly.type
_entity_poly.pdbx_seq_one_letter_code
_entity_poly.pdbx_strand_id
1 'polypeptide(L)'
;FEFVDPVNHGVEFRLVRNGCCEWYQTKKQNVQGNWTIRRLEQEGVLATAQAKLSSSAIDRFFFVSETTAKDLDALSKRATAVETCAEFSACLTDDERNDHFPTLQRIWNATPDQTFGHLKRISVLVESETTLDIDIHLLGGLSFNDPYSRFYPHLREYLENNFNRELTTEIVRREIIGGGILVPCAPLDPTLRERIESANQSYLASYNPFGVGGSTILRQETQDVLSLLDEIDGPSIILLTGNAGTGKSGVIRQVLTALNARGMTYLAFRVDRCLTIDSSSALGHALYGSHESPFFTLQALSPDIPAILFVDQIDAISEISGRTGVIREVVFELLRFAKQSRNIRVIAACRSYDLSNDSALRDEEKDARVKRVEVKQLGWATEIEPLLRDMPHSQDEGFGLVFVATRLQAVTRVTDPQSRFDSLQTGWLV
;
A
#
# COMPACT_ATOMS: atom_id res chain seq x y z
N PHE A 1 36.57 -7.45 -18.14
CA PHE A 1 37.13 -8.45 -17.22
C PHE A 1 37.41 -7.74 -15.93
N GLU A 2 36.42 -7.77 -15.04
CA GLU A 2 36.43 -7.04 -13.77
C GLU A 2 37.45 -7.68 -12.84
N PHE A 3 38.34 -6.84 -12.30
CA PHE A 3 39.19 -7.24 -11.20
C PHE A 3 38.31 -7.30 -9.96
N VAL A 4 37.79 -8.48 -9.63
CA VAL A 4 37.11 -8.72 -8.36
C VAL A 4 38.17 -8.68 -7.28
N ASP A 5 38.08 -7.72 -6.35
CA ASP A 5 38.90 -7.71 -5.14
C ASP A 5 38.73 -9.07 -4.43
N PRO A 6 39.82 -9.81 -4.15
CA PRO A 6 39.76 -11.09 -3.44
C PRO A 6 39.00 -11.00 -2.12
N VAL A 7 39.02 -9.83 -1.46
CA VAL A 7 38.29 -9.56 -0.21
C VAL A 7 36.79 -9.51 -0.41
N ASN A 8 36.30 -9.19 -1.61
CA ASN A 8 34.87 -9.06 -1.94
C ASN A 8 34.34 -10.23 -2.79
N HIS A 9 35.13 -11.28 -3.00
CA HIS A 9 34.68 -12.46 -3.73
C HIS A 9 33.47 -13.13 -3.05
N GLY A 10 32.51 -13.57 -3.86
CA GLY A 10 31.32 -14.34 -3.43
C GLY A 10 30.08 -13.52 -3.08
N VAL A 11 30.13 -12.19 -3.12
CA VAL A 11 28.99 -11.29 -2.85
C VAL A 11 28.82 -10.30 -3.99
N GLU A 12 27.58 -9.88 -4.26
CA GLU A 12 27.30 -8.91 -5.32
C GLU A 12 27.54 -7.47 -4.84
N PHE A 13 27.26 -7.16 -3.57
CA PHE A 13 27.59 -5.87 -2.99
C PHE A 13 27.72 -5.93 -1.46
N ARG A 14 28.25 -4.86 -0.88
CA ARG A 14 28.30 -4.66 0.57
C ARG A 14 27.84 -3.26 0.93
N LEU A 15 27.24 -3.12 2.11
CA LEU A 15 26.90 -1.84 2.70
C LEU A 15 27.68 -1.65 4.00
N VAL A 16 28.21 -0.45 4.23
CA VAL A 16 28.86 -0.10 5.50
C VAL A 16 27.97 0.88 6.24
N ARG A 17 27.51 0.49 7.43
CA ARG A 17 26.62 1.30 8.28
C ARG A 17 27.11 1.25 9.72
N ASN A 18 27.35 2.41 10.32
CA ASN A 18 27.79 2.52 11.72
C ASN A 18 29.01 1.63 12.06
N GLY A 19 29.95 1.48 11.12
CA GLY A 19 31.14 0.64 11.28
C GLY A 19 30.93 -0.87 11.10
N CYS A 20 29.71 -1.33 10.85
CA CYS A 20 29.37 -2.71 10.51
C CYS A 20 29.33 -2.89 9.00
N CYS A 21 29.90 -4.00 8.50
CA CYS A 21 29.75 -4.39 7.11
C CYS A 21 28.61 -5.40 6.95
N GLU A 22 27.68 -5.09 6.06
CA GLU A 22 26.57 -5.93 5.63
C GLU A 22 26.91 -6.52 4.26
N TRP A 23 27.05 -7.83 4.20
CA TRP A 23 27.48 -8.57 3.01
C TRP A 23 26.27 -9.19 2.32
N TYR A 24 25.98 -8.80 1.07
CA TYR A 24 24.80 -9.26 0.34
C TYR A 24 25.19 -10.24 -0.75
N GLN A 25 24.69 -11.48 -0.64
CA GLN A 25 24.74 -12.46 -1.71
C GLN A 25 23.33 -12.70 -2.27
N THR A 26 23.19 -12.51 -3.57
CA THR A 26 21.92 -12.55 -4.29
C THR A 26 21.89 -13.75 -5.24
N LYS A 27 20.75 -14.42 -5.32
CA LYS A 27 20.47 -15.43 -6.34
C LYS A 27 19.05 -15.21 -6.83
N LYS A 28 18.80 -15.25 -8.15
CA LYS A 28 17.47 -14.97 -8.71
C LYS A 28 16.40 -15.91 -8.14
N GLN A 29 16.43 -17.18 -8.52
CA GLN A 29 15.51 -18.21 -8.01
C GLN A 29 16.15 -19.58 -8.08
N ASN A 30 15.76 -20.50 -7.19
CA ASN A 30 16.07 -21.91 -7.34
C ASN A 30 14.95 -22.60 -8.11
N VAL A 31 15.27 -23.07 -9.33
CA VAL A 31 14.33 -23.76 -10.23
C VAL A 31 13.73 -25.02 -9.59
N GLN A 32 14.43 -25.61 -8.61
CA GLN A 32 14.01 -26.82 -7.90
C GLN A 32 13.16 -26.55 -6.64
N GLY A 33 12.75 -25.30 -6.39
CA GLY A 33 11.96 -24.91 -5.22
C GLY A 33 12.78 -24.17 -4.17
N ASN A 34 12.60 -24.48 -2.88
CA ASN A 34 13.33 -23.78 -1.82
C ASN A 34 14.84 -24.07 -1.87
N TRP A 35 15.65 -23.12 -1.41
CA TRP A 35 17.09 -23.34 -1.22
C TRP A 35 17.32 -24.23 0.00
N THR A 36 17.73 -25.48 -0.23
CA THR A 36 18.17 -26.38 0.85
C THR A 36 19.60 -26.05 1.28
N ILE A 37 19.99 -26.44 2.50
CA ILE A 37 21.35 -26.25 3.02
C ILE A 37 22.40 -26.85 2.05
N ARG A 38 22.13 -28.05 1.52
CA ARG A 38 23.01 -28.71 0.56
C ARG A 38 23.14 -27.93 -0.75
N ARG A 39 22.06 -27.31 -1.23
CA ARG A 39 22.11 -26.47 -2.44
C ARG A 39 22.90 -25.19 -2.19
N LEU A 40 22.73 -24.57 -1.03
CA LEU A 40 23.49 -23.39 -0.61
C LEU A 40 25.00 -23.71 -0.43
N GLU A 41 25.33 -24.92 0.02
CA GLU A 41 26.71 -25.43 0.04
C GLU A 41 27.28 -25.53 -1.38
N GLN A 42 26.54 -26.17 -2.30
CA GLN A 42 26.97 -26.34 -3.70
C GLN A 42 27.17 -25.01 -4.44
N GLU A 43 26.33 -24.02 -4.16
CA GLU A 43 26.42 -22.68 -4.77
C GLU A 43 27.46 -21.78 -4.08
N GLY A 44 28.16 -22.28 -3.06
CA GLY A 44 29.20 -21.55 -2.35
C GLY A 44 28.67 -20.45 -1.40
N VAL A 45 27.36 -20.39 -1.15
CA VAL A 45 26.75 -19.36 -0.30
C VAL A 45 27.20 -19.53 1.14
N LEU A 46 27.16 -20.75 1.66
CA LEU A 46 27.54 -21.04 3.05
C LEU A 46 29.04 -20.83 3.28
N ALA A 47 29.88 -21.19 2.31
CA ALA A 47 31.32 -20.93 2.38
C ALA A 47 31.64 -19.42 2.37
N THR A 48 30.91 -18.66 1.56
CA THR A 48 31.04 -17.19 1.51
C THR A 48 30.62 -16.57 2.85
N ALA A 49 29.45 -16.96 3.38
CA ALA A 49 28.97 -16.49 4.67
C ALA A 49 30.00 -16.72 5.77
N GLN A 50 30.57 -17.93 5.85
CA GLN A 50 31.62 -18.26 6.80
C GLN A 50 32.84 -17.33 6.66
N ALA A 51 33.36 -17.19 5.44
CA ALA A 51 34.54 -16.38 5.19
C ALA A 51 34.36 -14.92 5.64
N LYS A 52 33.20 -14.31 5.32
CA LYS A 52 32.90 -12.93 5.74
C LYS A 52 32.71 -12.83 7.25
N LEU A 53 31.88 -13.70 7.83
CA LEU A 53 31.54 -13.66 9.25
C LEU A 53 32.69 -14.04 10.17
N SER A 54 33.69 -14.78 9.68
CA SER A 54 34.89 -15.12 10.46
C SER A 54 35.89 -13.96 10.55
N SER A 55 35.79 -12.99 9.63
CA SER A 55 36.70 -11.83 9.56
C SER A 55 36.32 -10.68 10.49
N SER A 56 35.08 -10.67 11.00
CA SER A 56 34.55 -9.62 11.88
C SER A 56 33.50 -10.19 12.81
N ALA A 57 33.48 -9.76 14.08
CA ALA A 57 32.50 -10.20 15.07
C ALA A 57 31.14 -9.51 14.94
N ILE A 58 31.09 -8.37 14.25
CA ILE A 58 29.88 -7.52 14.14
C ILE A 58 29.23 -7.58 12.77
N ASP A 59 29.98 -8.00 11.74
CA ASP A 59 29.50 -8.06 10.36
C ASP A 59 28.32 -9.01 10.22
N ARG A 60 27.46 -8.71 9.26
CA ARG A 60 26.24 -9.46 8.95
C ARG A 60 26.27 -9.96 7.52
N PHE A 61 25.63 -11.10 7.29
CA PHE A 61 25.51 -11.72 5.99
C PHE A 61 24.05 -11.86 5.59
N PHE A 62 23.72 -11.41 4.39
CA PHE A 62 22.37 -11.43 3.84
C PHE A 62 22.34 -12.31 2.60
N PHE A 63 21.49 -13.32 2.64
CA PHE A 63 21.15 -14.10 1.45
C PHE A 63 19.81 -13.60 0.91
N VAL A 64 19.80 -13.11 -0.33
CA VAL A 64 18.62 -12.52 -0.97
C VAL A 64 18.22 -13.34 -2.19
N SER A 65 16.95 -13.71 -2.30
CA SER A 65 16.43 -14.50 -3.43
C SER A 65 14.91 -14.44 -3.54
N GLU A 66 14.35 -14.66 -4.73
CA GLU A 66 12.89 -14.76 -4.91
C GLU A 66 12.32 -16.02 -4.24
N THR A 67 13.10 -17.11 -4.21
CA THR A 67 12.77 -18.33 -3.48
C THR A 67 13.45 -18.35 -2.12
N THR A 68 12.73 -18.79 -1.08
CA THR A 68 13.25 -18.82 0.30
C THR A 68 14.28 -19.93 0.55
N ALA A 69 15.14 -19.73 1.55
CA ALA A 69 16.00 -20.74 2.16
C ALA A 69 15.43 -21.17 3.53
N LYS A 70 14.31 -21.91 3.52
CA LYS A 70 13.50 -22.16 4.72
C LYS A 70 14.30 -22.67 5.92
N ASP A 71 15.17 -23.65 5.70
CA ASP A 71 15.92 -24.30 6.78
C ASP A 71 16.99 -23.36 7.38
N LEU A 72 17.70 -22.62 6.53
CA LEU A 72 18.68 -21.63 6.98
C LEU A 72 18.00 -20.45 7.69
N ASP A 73 16.86 -19.99 7.16
CA ASP A 73 16.07 -18.91 7.76
C ASP A 73 15.53 -19.32 9.14
N ALA A 74 14.96 -20.53 9.26
CA ALA A 74 14.46 -21.05 10.53
C ALA A 74 15.57 -21.14 11.58
N LEU A 75 16.73 -21.70 11.24
CA LEU A 75 17.89 -21.75 12.13
C LEU A 75 18.37 -20.36 12.54
N SER A 76 18.45 -19.42 11.59
CA SER A 76 18.92 -18.05 11.86
C SER A 76 17.96 -17.27 12.77
N LYS A 77 16.64 -17.42 12.55
CA LYS A 77 15.60 -16.82 13.40
C LYS A 77 15.63 -17.40 14.81
N ARG A 78 15.73 -18.72 14.96
CA ARG A 78 15.86 -19.39 16.28
C ARG A 78 17.13 -18.93 16.99
N ALA A 79 18.27 -18.87 16.30
CA ALA A 79 19.53 -18.43 16.89
C ALA A 79 19.45 -16.98 17.39
N THR A 80 18.78 -16.12 16.63
CA THR A 80 18.59 -14.71 17.00
C THR A 80 17.65 -14.54 18.20
N ALA A 81 16.70 -15.46 18.39
CA ALA A 81 15.72 -15.41 19.46
C ALA A 81 16.25 -15.84 20.85
N VAL A 82 17.45 -16.41 20.92
CA VAL A 82 18.06 -16.91 22.17
C VAL A 82 19.43 -16.31 22.44
N GLU A 83 19.89 -16.35 23.70
CA GLU A 83 21.17 -15.75 24.10
C GLU A 83 22.33 -16.73 23.94
N THR A 84 22.10 -18.01 24.29
CA THR A 84 23.17 -19.02 24.40
C THR A 84 23.01 -20.18 23.41
N CYS A 85 24.14 -20.83 23.07
CA CYS A 85 24.12 -22.02 22.22
C CYS A 85 23.37 -23.20 22.86
N ALA A 86 23.36 -23.28 24.20
CA ALA A 86 22.64 -24.32 24.93
C ALA A 86 21.12 -24.17 24.78
N GLU A 87 20.59 -22.96 24.94
CA GLU A 87 19.17 -22.65 24.69
C GLU A 87 18.80 -22.91 23.23
N PHE A 88 19.67 -22.49 22.30
CA PHE A 88 19.49 -22.75 20.88
C PHE A 88 19.35 -24.25 20.60
N SER A 89 20.28 -25.07 21.08
CA SER A 89 20.22 -26.53 20.92
C SER A 89 18.99 -27.16 21.58
N ALA A 90 18.46 -26.57 22.65
CA ALA A 90 17.24 -27.07 23.30
C ALA A 90 15.98 -26.83 22.43
N CYS A 91 15.94 -25.74 21.65
CA CYS A 91 14.78 -25.35 20.85
C CYS A 91 14.76 -25.84 19.39
N LEU A 92 15.79 -26.60 18.98
CA LEU A 92 15.86 -27.20 17.64
C LEU A 92 14.83 -28.33 17.47
N THR A 93 14.21 -28.39 16.29
CA THR A 93 13.43 -29.55 15.85
C THR A 93 14.32 -30.77 15.64
N ASP A 94 13.72 -31.95 15.46
CA ASP A 94 14.48 -33.18 15.23
C ASP A 94 15.34 -33.12 13.96
N ASP A 95 14.79 -32.61 12.85
CA ASP A 95 15.54 -32.44 11.59
C ASP A 95 16.66 -31.39 11.74
N GLU A 96 16.37 -30.28 12.42
CA GLU A 96 17.36 -29.24 12.66
C GLU A 96 18.54 -29.75 13.52
N ARG A 97 18.23 -30.53 14.56
CA ARG A 97 19.20 -31.09 15.52
C ARG A 97 20.05 -32.20 14.90
N ASN A 98 19.44 -33.08 14.12
CA ASN A 98 20.08 -34.31 13.66
C ASN A 98 20.68 -34.19 12.25
N ASP A 99 20.28 -33.21 11.44
CA ASP A 99 20.82 -32.99 10.09
C ASP A 99 21.29 -31.54 9.87
N HIS A 100 20.37 -30.57 9.88
CA HIS A 100 20.66 -29.24 9.36
C HIS A 100 21.81 -28.53 10.10
N PHE A 101 21.75 -28.47 11.44
CA PHE A 101 22.78 -27.81 12.24
C PHE A 101 24.12 -28.56 12.20
N PRO A 102 24.19 -29.89 12.40
CA PRO A 102 25.41 -30.66 12.19
C PRO A 102 26.02 -30.49 10.79
N THR A 103 25.19 -30.41 9.76
CA THR A 103 25.64 -30.18 8.39
C THR A 103 26.31 -28.80 8.25
N LEU A 104 25.73 -27.74 8.84
CA LEU A 104 26.37 -26.41 8.87
C LEU A 104 27.71 -26.43 9.62
N GLN A 105 27.79 -27.11 10.77
CA GLN A 105 29.05 -27.25 11.52
C GLN A 105 30.14 -27.91 10.68
N ARG A 106 29.79 -28.95 9.91
CA ARG A 106 30.71 -29.62 8.98
C ARG A 106 31.16 -28.68 7.87
N ILE A 107 30.22 -27.97 7.23
CA ILE A 107 30.51 -27.06 6.11
C ILE A 107 31.44 -25.93 6.56
N TRP A 108 31.14 -25.35 7.72
CA TRP A 108 31.92 -24.25 8.28
C TRP A 108 33.13 -24.72 9.09
N ASN A 109 33.36 -26.02 9.24
CA ASN A 109 34.42 -26.56 10.09
C ASN A 109 34.48 -25.84 11.46
N ALA A 110 33.32 -25.68 12.10
CA ALA A 110 33.12 -24.78 13.23
C ALA A 110 32.50 -25.51 14.43
N THR A 111 32.81 -25.03 15.64
CA THR A 111 32.19 -25.52 16.87
C THR A 111 30.69 -25.18 16.91
N PRO A 112 29.90 -25.82 17.79
CA PRO A 112 28.50 -25.44 18.00
C PRO A 112 28.36 -23.92 18.28
N ASP A 113 29.16 -23.37 19.19
CA ASP A 113 29.11 -21.95 19.56
C ASP A 113 29.47 -21.01 18.39
N GLN A 114 30.46 -21.38 17.57
CA GLN A 114 30.82 -20.61 16.38
C GLN A 114 29.71 -20.64 15.32
N THR A 115 29.14 -21.82 15.08
CA THR A 115 28.03 -22.01 14.13
C THR A 115 26.80 -21.23 14.57
N PHE A 116 26.48 -21.27 15.87
CA PHE A 116 25.45 -20.44 16.49
C PHE A 116 25.74 -18.93 16.30
N GLY A 117 26.97 -18.49 16.56
CA GLY A 117 27.41 -17.11 16.36
C GLY A 117 27.34 -16.62 14.90
N HIS A 118 27.55 -17.52 13.93
CA HIS A 118 27.30 -17.22 12.51
C HIS A 118 25.81 -17.08 12.22
N LEU A 119 24.97 -18.02 12.67
CA LEU A 119 23.53 -18.00 12.45
C LEU A 119 22.85 -16.74 13.00
N LYS A 120 23.31 -16.20 14.15
CA LYS A 120 22.81 -14.92 14.69
C LYS A 120 23.05 -13.71 13.79
N ARG A 121 23.97 -13.84 12.83
CA ARG A 121 24.41 -12.77 11.93
C ARG A 121 24.05 -13.04 10.47
N ILE A 122 23.33 -14.12 10.19
CA ILE A 122 22.78 -14.44 8.87
C ILE A 122 21.32 -13.97 8.82
N SER A 123 20.91 -13.44 7.67
CA SER A 123 19.52 -13.10 7.39
C SER A 123 19.14 -13.55 5.99
N VAL A 124 18.00 -14.22 5.87
CA VAL A 124 17.44 -14.67 4.59
C VAL A 124 16.32 -13.71 4.20
N LEU A 125 16.51 -13.00 3.10
CA LEU A 125 15.54 -12.05 2.55
C LEU A 125 14.88 -12.65 1.31
N VAL A 126 13.55 -12.60 1.28
CA VAL A 126 12.76 -13.11 0.15
C VAL A 126 12.18 -11.92 -0.58
N GLU A 127 12.83 -11.55 -1.68
CA GLU A 127 12.49 -10.36 -2.46
C GLU A 127 12.10 -10.77 -3.88
N SER A 128 10.89 -10.42 -4.29
CA SER A 128 10.43 -10.62 -5.67
C SER A 128 10.86 -9.47 -6.56
N GLU A 129 11.07 -9.70 -7.86
CA GLU A 129 11.34 -8.62 -8.82
C GLU A 129 10.25 -7.54 -8.79
N THR A 130 8.99 -7.95 -8.62
CA THR A 130 7.85 -7.03 -8.49
C THR A 130 7.94 -6.16 -7.23
N THR A 131 8.32 -6.73 -6.09
CA THR A 131 8.49 -5.96 -4.84
C THR A 131 9.62 -4.96 -4.99
N LEU A 132 10.76 -5.39 -5.55
CA LEU A 132 11.92 -4.54 -5.76
C LEU A 132 11.60 -3.37 -6.71
N ASP A 133 10.87 -3.62 -7.79
CA ASP A 133 10.43 -2.56 -8.73
C ASP A 133 9.58 -1.51 -8.00
N ILE A 134 8.63 -1.94 -7.18
CA ILE A 134 7.79 -1.03 -6.38
C ILE A 134 8.63 -0.26 -5.35
N ASP A 135 9.54 -0.91 -4.64
CA ASP A 135 10.37 -0.27 -3.62
C ASP A 135 11.33 0.75 -4.22
N ILE A 136 11.93 0.44 -5.37
CA ILE A 136 12.77 1.40 -6.10
C ILE A 136 11.93 2.58 -6.56
N HIS A 137 10.71 2.33 -7.04
CA HIS A 137 9.80 3.41 -7.42
C HIS A 137 9.46 4.30 -6.22
N LEU A 138 9.12 3.71 -5.08
CA LEU A 138 8.78 4.45 -3.86
C LEU A 138 9.95 5.27 -3.32
N LEU A 139 11.12 4.65 -3.16
CA LEU A 139 12.32 5.32 -2.66
C LEU A 139 12.80 6.40 -3.63
N GLY A 140 12.74 6.12 -4.93
CA GLY A 140 13.08 7.06 -5.98
C GLY A 140 12.13 8.26 -6.01
N GLY A 141 10.82 8.05 -5.95
CA GLY A 141 9.82 9.12 -5.95
C GLY A 141 9.83 10.01 -4.70
N LEU A 142 10.40 9.52 -3.59
CA LEU A 142 10.69 10.35 -2.41
C LEU A 142 12.00 11.12 -2.51
N SER A 143 12.93 10.66 -3.36
CA SER A 143 14.28 11.21 -3.47
C SER A 143 14.43 12.19 -4.64
N PHE A 144 13.70 11.96 -5.73
CA PHE A 144 13.85 12.66 -7.00
C PHE A 144 12.51 13.17 -7.53
N ASN A 145 12.55 14.36 -8.14
CA ASN A 145 11.42 14.93 -8.88
C ASN A 145 11.29 14.36 -10.30
N ASP A 146 12.26 13.54 -10.73
CA ASP A 146 12.21 12.82 -12.00
C ASP A 146 11.22 11.63 -11.93
N PRO A 147 10.58 11.26 -13.05
CA PRO A 147 9.73 10.07 -13.10
C PRO A 147 10.56 8.78 -13.01
N TYR A 148 9.91 7.67 -12.65
CA TYR A 148 10.52 6.33 -12.59
C TYR A 148 11.28 5.95 -13.86
N SER A 149 10.68 6.25 -15.02
CA SER A 149 11.26 6.01 -16.34
C SER A 149 12.60 6.73 -16.58
N ARG A 150 12.95 7.70 -15.73
CA ARG A 150 14.20 8.44 -15.79
C ARG A 150 15.15 8.05 -14.66
N PHE A 151 14.71 8.05 -13.40
CA PHE A 151 15.66 7.75 -12.31
C PHE A 151 16.11 6.29 -12.31
N TYR A 152 15.23 5.32 -12.62
CA TYR A 152 15.63 3.92 -12.58
C TYR A 152 16.75 3.59 -13.58
N PRO A 153 16.63 3.92 -14.89
CA PRO A 153 17.71 3.67 -15.84
C PRO A 153 19.02 4.38 -15.48
N HIS A 154 18.96 5.63 -15.03
CA HIS A 154 20.17 6.38 -14.66
C HIS A 154 20.84 5.85 -13.40
N LEU A 155 20.08 5.46 -12.37
CA LEU A 155 20.65 4.84 -11.17
C LEU A 155 21.29 3.50 -11.51
N ARG A 156 20.64 2.70 -12.36
CA ARG A 156 21.18 1.44 -12.84
C ARG A 156 22.48 1.64 -13.62
N GLU A 157 22.47 2.50 -14.63
CA GLU A 157 23.65 2.82 -15.43
C GLU A 157 24.79 3.36 -14.55
N TYR A 158 24.48 4.22 -13.59
CA TYR A 158 25.46 4.73 -12.65
C TYR A 158 26.07 3.60 -11.80
N LEU A 159 25.27 2.67 -11.29
CA LEU A 159 25.79 1.52 -10.53
C LEU A 159 26.65 0.59 -11.40
N GLU A 160 26.19 0.25 -12.61
CA GLU A 160 26.92 -0.61 -13.55
C GLU A 160 28.28 -0.01 -13.95
N ASN A 161 28.34 1.31 -14.13
CA ASN A 161 29.59 2.02 -14.44
C ASN A 161 30.52 2.20 -13.24
N ASN A 162 30.07 1.88 -12.03
CA ASN A 162 30.82 2.04 -10.78
C ASN A 162 30.99 0.72 -10.02
N PHE A 163 30.88 -0.43 -10.69
CA PHE A 163 31.21 -1.70 -10.07
C PHE A 163 32.64 -1.70 -9.52
N ASN A 164 32.82 -2.32 -8.36
CA ASN A 164 34.08 -2.37 -7.60
C ASN A 164 34.58 -1.01 -7.08
N ARG A 165 33.77 0.05 -7.15
CA ARG A 165 34.07 1.36 -6.55
C ARG A 165 33.27 1.54 -5.26
N GLU A 166 33.93 2.03 -4.21
CA GLU A 166 33.23 2.46 -3.00
C GLU A 166 32.43 3.73 -3.27
N LEU A 167 31.12 3.67 -3.05
CA LEU A 167 30.18 4.76 -3.26
C LEU A 167 29.69 5.30 -1.91
N THR A 168 30.25 6.42 -1.45
CA THR A 168 29.75 7.12 -0.25
C THR A 168 28.58 8.04 -0.59
N THR A 169 27.80 8.45 0.41
CA THR A 169 26.70 9.42 0.23
C THR A 169 27.18 10.72 -0.42
N GLU A 170 28.36 11.22 -0.05
CA GLU A 170 28.96 12.44 -0.61
C GLU A 170 29.33 12.28 -2.07
N ILE A 171 29.94 11.13 -2.43
CA ILE A 171 30.29 10.79 -3.82
C ILE A 171 29.03 10.74 -4.68
N VAL A 172 28.04 9.97 -4.24
CA VAL A 172 26.77 9.77 -4.97
C VAL A 172 26.02 11.10 -5.11
N ARG A 173 25.91 11.91 -4.05
CA ARG A 173 25.26 13.23 -4.13
C ARG A 173 26.00 14.16 -5.08
N ARG A 174 27.32 14.23 -5.01
CA ARG A 174 28.11 15.10 -5.90
C ARG A 174 27.95 14.69 -7.36
N GLU A 175 28.02 13.39 -7.66
CA GLU A 175 28.04 12.89 -9.04
C GLU A 175 26.64 12.83 -9.66
N ILE A 176 25.62 12.42 -8.90
CA ILE A 176 24.24 12.34 -9.39
C ILE A 176 23.55 13.70 -9.34
N ILE A 177 23.52 14.34 -8.17
CA ILE A 177 22.81 15.62 -7.99
C ILE A 177 23.67 16.78 -8.50
N GLY A 178 24.92 16.86 -8.03
CA GLY A 178 25.85 17.93 -8.46
C GLY A 178 26.23 17.84 -9.94
N GLY A 179 26.19 16.64 -10.52
CA GLY A 179 26.36 16.40 -11.96
C GLY A 179 25.09 16.64 -12.79
N GLY A 180 23.95 16.91 -12.16
CA GLY A 180 22.68 17.16 -12.85
C GLY A 180 22.07 15.93 -13.54
N ILE A 181 22.44 14.72 -13.12
CA ILE A 181 21.90 13.46 -13.66
C ILE A 181 20.43 13.31 -13.23
N LEU A 182 20.16 13.57 -11.94
CA LEU A 182 18.81 13.55 -11.35
C LEU A 182 18.56 14.81 -10.53
N VAL A 183 17.30 15.22 -10.52
CA VAL A 183 16.80 16.39 -9.80
C VAL A 183 16.25 15.92 -8.45
N PRO A 184 16.83 16.37 -7.32
CA PRO A 184 16.33 15.98 -6.01
C PRO A 184 14.95 16.62 -5.76
N CYS A 185 14.12 15.97 -4.94
CA CYS A 185 12.87 16.59 -4.48
C CYS A 185 13.16 17.93 -3.80
N ALA A 186 12.36 18.95 -4.13
CA ALA A 186 12.43 20.24 -3.47
C ALA A 186 11.84 20.16 -2.04
N PRO A 187 12.16 21.11 -1.16
CA PRO A 187 11.38 21.30 0.05
C PRO A 187 9.89 21.46 -0.28
N LEU A 188 9.02 20.95 0.59
CA LEU A 188 7.57 21.05 0.45
C LEU A 188 7.13 22.48 0.18
N ASP A 189 6.35 22.66 -0.89
CA ASP A 189 5.73 23.94 -1.19
C ASP A 189 4.77 24.35 -0.06
N PRO A 190 4.95 25.53 0.56
CA PRO A 190 4.14 25.94 1.71
C PRO A 190 2.64 26.04 1.38
N THR A 191 2.27 26.24 0.11
CA THR A 191 0.87 26.33 -0.34
C THR A 191 0.24 24.98 -0.66
N LEU A 192 1.00 23.88 -0.57
CA LEU A 192 0.54 22.56 -0.98
C LEU A 192 -0.65 22.08 -0.14
N ARG A 193 -0.64 22.38 1.17
CA ARG A 193 -1.74 22.03 2.08
C ARG A 193 -3.05 22.70 1.66
N GLU A 194 -3.00 24.00 1.36
CA GLU A 194 -4.16 24.77 0.90
C GLU A 194 -4.70 24.25 -0.45
N ARG A 195 -3.80 23.85 -1.36
CA ARG A 195 -4.20 23.27 -2.66
C ARG A 195 -4.85 21.89 -2.50
N ILE A 196 -4.36 21.05 -1.59
CA ILE A 196 -5.00 19.77 -1.24
C ILE A 196 -6.39 20.00 -0.62
N GLU A 197 -6.52 20.97 0.30
CA GLU A 197 -7.81 21.34 0.87
C GLU A 197 -8.79 21.83 -0.21
N SER A 198 -8.34 22.67 -1.14
CA SER A 198 -9.15 23.14 -2.27
C SER A 198 -9.57 22.00 -3.21
N ALA A 199 -8.67 21.04 -3.47
CA ALA A 199 -8.98 19.84 -4.23
C ALA A 199 -10.06 18.98 -3.54
N ASN A 200 -9.96 18.81 -2.22
CA ASN A 200 -10.95 18.09 -1.43
C ASN A 200 -12.32 18.79 -1.41
N GLN A 201 -12.35 20.12 -1.32
CA GLN A 201 -13.60 20.89 -1.43
C GLN A 201 -14.23 20.73 -2.81
N SER A 202 -13.42 20.77 -3.88
CA SER A 202 -13.88 20.54 -5.26
C SER A 202 -14.42 19.13 -5.46
N TYR A 203 -13.79 18.12 -4.85
CA TYR A 203 -14.30 16.76 -4.79
C TYR A 203 -15.64 16.69 -4.05
N LEU A 204 -15.78 17.30 -2.87
CA LEU A 204 -17.04 17.29 -2.10
C LEU A 204 -18.17 18.02 -2.83
N ALA A 205 -17.86 19.07 -3.60
CA ALA A 205 -18.80 19.77 -4.47
C ALA A 205 -19.20 18.97 -5.72
N SER A 206 -18.49 17.87 -6.03
CA SER A 206 -18.79 17.02 -7.20
C SER A 206 -20.07 16.20 -7.09
N TYR A 207 -20.63 16.07 -5.89
CA TYR A 207 -21.88 15.38 -5.62
C TYR A 207 -23.06 16.37 -5.65
N ASN A 208 -24.19 15.93 -6.20
CA ASN A 208 -25.48 16.62 -6.08
C ASN A 208 -25.86 16.84 -4.59
N PRO A 209 -26.80 17.77 -4.29
CA PRO A 209 -27.28 18.01 -2.94
C PRO A 209 -27.58 16.69 -2.21
N PHE A 210 -26.87 16.47 -1.10
CA PHE A 210 -26.92 15.23 -0.33
C PHE A 210 -27.70 15.47 0.97
N GLY A 211 -28.52 14.48 1.35
CA GLY A 211 -29.39 14.58 2.50
C GLY A 211 -30.79 15.08 2.16
N VAL A 212 -31.71 14.91 3.09
CA VAL A 212 -33.07 15.44 2.99
C VAL A 212 -33.18 16.60 3.97
N GLY A 213 -33.46 17.81 3.48
CA GLY A 213 -33.57 19.01 4.34
C GLY A 213 -32.27 19.38 5.08
N GLY A 214 -31.10 18.95 4.60
CA GLY A 214 -29.80 19.17 5.26
C GLY A 214 -29.41 18.08 6.28
N SER A 215 -30.28 17.08 6.52
CA SER A 215 -30.01 15.98 7.44
C SER A 215 -29.43 14.75 6.73
N THR A 216 -28.50 14.06 7.39
CA THR A 216 -27.85 12.84 6.90
C THR A 216 -28.10 11.66 7.85
N ILE A 217 -28.37 10.48 7.30
CA ILE A 217 -28.53 9.26 8.10
C ILE A 217 -27.14 8.73 8.47
N LEU A 218 -26.86 8.58 9.78
CA LEU A 218 -25.62 7.98 10.26
C LEU A 218 -25.52 6.52 9.82
N ARG A 219 -24.35 6.13 9.34
CA ARG A 219 -24.11 4.79 8.79
C ARG A 219 -23.13 4.03 9.65
N GLN A 220 -23.47 2.79 10.02
CA GLN A 220 -22.56 1.90 10.75
C GLN A 220 -21.28 1.66 9.94
N GLU A 221 -21.39 1.57 8.62
CA GLU A 221 -20.23 1.37 7.74
C GLU A 221 -19.21 2.52 7.83
N THR A 222 -19.62 3.73 8.24
CA THR A 222 -18.70 4.82 8.54
C THR A 222 -17.78 4.43 9.71
N GLN A 223 -18.34 3.87 10.78
CA GLN A 223 -17.55 3.46 11.96
C GLN A 223 -16.67 2.25 11.64
N ASP A 224 -17.14 1.33 10.81
CA ASP A 224 -16.36 0.17 10.38
C ASP A 224 -15.11 0.62 9.59
N VAL A 225 -15.27 1.58 8.66
CA VAL A 225 -14.14 2.18 7.93
C VAL A 225 -13.17 2.89 8.87
N LEU A 226 -13.67 3.74 9.78
CA LEU A 226 -12.82 4.48 10.70
C LEU A 226 -12.04 3.55 11.65
N SER A 227 -12.67 2.48 12.14
CA SER A 227 -12.01 1.48 12.99
C SER A 227 -10.85 0.80 12.27
N LEU A 228 -11.04 0.41 11.00
CA LEU A 228 -9.97 -0.17 10.18
C LEU A 228 -8.82 0.82 9.91
N LEU A 229 -9.11 2.12 9.81
CA LEU A 229 -8.07 3.15 9.67
C LEU A 229 -7.27 3.40 10.96
N ASP A 230 -7.86 3.13 12.12
CA ASP A 230 -7.24 3.35 13.43
C ASP A 230 -6.36 2.16 13.89
N GLU A 231 -6.50 0.98 13.27
CA GLU A 231 -5.67 -0.20 13.54
C GLU A 231 -4.20 0.03 13.15
N ILE A 232 -3.24 -0.18 14.07
CA ILE A 232 -1.79 0.07 13.86
C ILE A 232 -1.24 -0.71 12.64
N ASP A 233 -1.60 -1.98 12.51
CA ASP A 233 -1.27 -2.84 11.37
C ASP A 233 -2.54 -3.17 10.54
N GLY A 234 -3.44 -2.19 10.47
CA GLY A 234 -4.67 -2.29 9.68
C GLY A 234 -4.43 -2.44 8.18
N PRO A 235 -5.49 -2.65 7.40
CA PRO A 235 -5.39 -2.78 5.96
C PRO A 235 -4.76 -1.54 5.31
N SER A 236 -3.95 -1.74 4.27
CA SER A 236 -3.49 -0.65 3.42
C SER A 236 -4.59 -0.12 2.51
N ILE A 237 -5.55 -0.96 2.14
CA ILE A 237 -6.66 -0.60 1.26
C ILE A 237 -7.99 -1.04 1.86
N ILE A 238 -8.93 -0.11 1.95
CA ILE A 238 -10.33 -0.39 2.29
C ILE A 238 -11.17 -0.25 1.02
N LEU A 239 -11.74 -1.36 0.55
CA LEU A 239 -12.68 -1.39 -0.56
C LEU A 239 -14.09 -1.07 -0.04
N LEU A 240 -14.59 0.12 -0.36
CA LEU A 240 -15.95 0.53 -0.03
C LEU A 240 -16.91 0.18 -1.17
N THR A 241 -17.68 -0.89 -0.98
CA THR A 241 -18.57 -1.44 -2.02
C THR A 241 -20.03 -1.18 -1.73
N GLY A 242 -20.88 -1.39 -2.72
CA GLY A 242 -22.33 -1.33 -2.54
C GLY A 242 -23.03 -1.21 -3.89
N ASN A 243 -24.32 -1.55 -3.93
CA ASN A 243 -25.12 -1.39 -5.13
C ASN A 243 -25.32 0.09 -5.51
N ALA A 244 -25.83 0.33 -6.72
CA ALA A 244 -26.18 1.68 -7.14
C ALA A 244 -27.20 2.28 -6.16
N GLY A 245 -26.88 3.49 -5.71
CA GLY A 245 -27.63 4.26 -4.73
C GLY A 245 -28.02 3.53 -3.44
N THR A 246 -27.12 2.72 -2.89
CA THR A 246 -27.19 2.31 -1.46
C THR A 246 -26.79 3.41 -0.49
N GLY A 247 -26.36 4.58 -0.99
CA GLY A 247 -25.91 5.69 -0.15
C GLY A 247 -24.40 5.73 0.11
N LYS A 248 -23.58 5.04 -0.71
CA LYS A 248 -22.09 5.09 -0.62
C LYS A 248 -21.55 6.51 -0.42
N SER A 249 -21.97 7.47 -1.24
CA SER A 249 -21.54 8.87 -1.13
C SER A 249 -21.82 9.51 0.25
N GLY A 250 -22.84 9.01 0.97
CA GLY A 250 -23.12 9.42 2.35
C GLY A 250 -22.11 8.90 3.34
N VAL A 251 -21.76 7.62 3.25
CA VAL A 251 -20.67 7.01 4.05
C VAL A 251 -19.37 7.74 3.78
N ILE A 252 -19.04 7.98 2.50
CA ILE A 252 -17.83 8.72 2.09
C ILE A 252 -17.78 10.10 2.76
N ARG A 253 -18.85 10.89 2.65
CA ARG A 253 -18.92 12.21 3.30
C ARG A 253 -18.75 12.15 4.81
N GLN A 254 -19.35 11.16 5.47
CA GLN A 254 -19.21 10.99 6.92
C GLN A 254 -17.77 10.62 7.30
N VAL A 255 -17.13 9.74 6.55
CA VAL A 255 -15.71 9.39 6.73
C VAL A 255 -14.84 10.64 6.54
N LEU A 256 -14.98 11.37 5.43
CA LEU A 256 -14.18 12.58 5.18
C LEU A 256 -14.43 13.68 6.24
N THR A 257 -15.66 13.81 6.73
CA THR A 257 -15.99 14.73 7.83
C THR A 257 -15.26 14.32 9.11
N ALA A 258 -15.22 13.03 9.43
CA ALA A 258 -14.48 12.52 10.58
C ALA A 258 -12.96 12.70 10.42
N LEU A 259 -12.41 12.49 9.21
CA LEU A 259 -10.99 12.74 8.93
C LEU A 259 -10.63 14.23 9.12
N ASN A 260 -11.45 15.15 8.62
CA ASN A 260 -11.29 16.59 8.85
C ASN A 260 -11.30 16.93 10.34
N ALA A 261 -12.28 16.41 11.09
CA ALA A 261 -12.41 16.66 12.53
C ALA A 261 -11.20 16.13 13.33
N ARG A 262 -10.54 15.08 12.84
CA ARG A 262 -9.31 14.51 13.40
C ARG A 262 -8.03 15.23 12.94
N GLY A 263 -8.13 16.18 12.01
CA GLY A 263 -6.96 16.84 11.41
C GLY A 263 -6.08 15.91 10.57
N MET A 264 -6.64 14.80 10.06
CA MET A 264 -5.89 13.87 9.22
C MET A 264 -5.71 14.43 7.81
N THR A 265 -4.51 14.30 7.25
CA THR A 265 -4.24 14.66 5.86
C THR A 265 -4.89 13.62 4.93
N TYR A 266 -5.68 14.09 3.97
CA TYR A 266 -6.23 13.22 2.92
C TYR A 266 -6.34 13.95 1.59
N LEU A 267 -6.43 13.19 0.51
CA LEU A 267 -6.79 13.68 -0.81
C LEU A 267 -7.85 12.77 -1.42
N ALA A 268 -8.96 13.35 -1.85
CA ALA A 268 -10.06 12.63 -2.50
C ALA A 268 -10.22 13.05 -3.95
N PHE A 269 -10.41 12.07 -4.83
CA PHE A 269 -10.73 12.33 -6.23
C PHE A 269 -11.66 11.25 -6.81
N ARG A 270 -12.26 11.56 -7.96
CA ARG A 270 -13.07 10.61 -8.72
C ARG A 270 -12.36 10.21 -10.00
N VAL A 271 -12.29 8.91 -10.25
CA VAL A 271 -11.61 8.36 -11.43
C VAL A 271 -12.36 8.74 -12.72
N ASP A 272 -13.69 8.83 -12.70
CA ASP A 272 -14.51 9.21 -13.86
C ASP A 272 -14.22 10.62 -14.41
N ARG A 273 -13.59 11.49 -13.61
CA ARG A 273 -13.15 12.83 -13.99
C ARG A 273 -11.71 12.91 -14.48
N CYS A 274 -10.99 11.79 -14.41
CA CYS A 274 -9.55 11.71 -14.66
C CYS A 274 -9.22 10.77 -15.84
N LEU A 275 -10.21 10.41 -16.68
CA LEU A 275 -10.08 9.34 -17.66
C LEU A 275 -8.99 9.54 -18.73
N THR A 276 -8.56 10.78 -18.97
CA THR A 276 -7.51 11.13 -19.94
C THR A 276 -6.12 11.24 -19.35
N ILE A 277 -5.97 11.05 -18.03
CA ILE A 277 -4.70 11.19 -17.34
C ILE A 277 -3.87 9.92 -17.53
N ASP A 278 -2.59 10.10 -17.85
CA ASP A 278 -1.69 9.03 -18.29
C ASP A 278 -0.55 8.72 -17.31
N SER A 279 -0.39 9.51 -16.25
CA SER A 279 0.66 9.34 -15.24
C SER A 279 0.22 9.86 -13.87
N SER A 280 0.84 9.36 -12.80
CA SER A 280 0.55 9.82 -11.44
C SER A 280 0.99 11.27 -11.19
N SER A 281 2.06 11.74 -11.83
CA SER A 281 2.44 13.17 -11.83
C SER A 281 1.38 14.05 -12.52
N ALA A 282 0.87 13.64 -13.70
CA ALA A 282 -0.22 14.36 -14.36
C ALA A 282 -1.52 14.35 -13.53
N LEU A 283 -1.77 13.28 -12.76
CA LEU A 283 -2.86 13.22 -11.80
C LEU A 283 -2.70 14.28 -10.71
N GLY A 284 -1.50 14.43 -10.12
CA GLY A 284 -1.24 15.49 -9.15
C GLY A 284 -1.48 16.88 -9.73
N HIS A 285 -1.08 17.09 -10.99
CA HIS A 285 -1.25 18.39 -11.64
C HIS A 285 -2.72 18.71 -11.87
N ALA A 286 -3.50 17.73 -12.34
CA ALA A 286 -4.93 17.89 -12.54
C ALA A 286 -5.70 18.12 -11.23
N LEU A 287 -5.27 17.52 -10.13
CA LEU A 287 -5.97 17.60 -8.84
C LEU A 287 -5.61 18.85 -8.03
N TYR A 288 -4.32 19.20 -7.94
CA TYR A 288 -3.84 20.27 -7.05
C TYR A 288 -2.67 21.07 -7.66
N GLY A 289 -2.41 20.94 -8.96
CA GLY A 289 -1.45 21.79 -9.68
C GLY A 289 0.02 21.49 -9.42
N SER A 290 0.36 20.38 -8.77
CA SER A 290 1.77 19.94 -8.60
C SER A 290 2.13 18.87 -9.62
N HIS A 291 3.38 18.84 -10.08
CA HIS A 291 3.87 17.75 -10.94
C HIS A 291 4.41 16.55 -10.14
N GLU A 292 3.84 16.30 -8.96
CA GLU A 292 4.17 15.17 -8.09
C GLU A 292 3.00 14.19 -8.02
N SER A 293 3.30 12.92 -7.74
CA SER A 293 2.24 11.93 -7.52
C SER A 293 1.44 12.28 -6.26
N PRO A 294 0.09 12.19 -6.28
CA PRO A 294 -0.76 12.24 -5.09
C PRO A 294 -0.23 11.40 -3.92
N PHE A 295 0.35 10.24 -4.21
CA PHE A 295 0.91 9.35 -3.20
C PHE A 295 2.10 9.98 -2.46
N PHE A 296 3.09 10.45 -3.23
CA PHE A 296 4.31 11.06 -2.67
C PHE A 296 4.04 12.39 -2.00
N THR A 297 3.13 13.20 -2.56
CA THR A 297 2.68 14.45 -1.93
C THR A 297 2.05 14.19 -0.55
N LEU A 298 1.16 13.20 -0.42
CA LEU A 298 0.57 12.86 0.88
C LEU A 298 1.63 12.36 1.87
N GLN A 299 2.56 11.53 1.39
CA GLN A 299 3.63 10.97 2.23
C GLN A 299 4.58 12.07 2.73
N ALA A 300 4.91 13.04 1.89
CA ALA A 300 5.72 14.19 2.27
C ALA A 300 4.97 15.12 3.25
N LEU A 301 3.67 15.33 3.08
CA LEU A 301 2.85 16.15 3.98
C LEU A 301 2.60 15.52 5.35
N SER A 302 2.78 14.21 5.49
CA SER A 302 2.48 13.46 6.72
C SER A 302 3.42 12.26 6.89
N PRO A 303 4.73 12.46 7.08
CA PRO A 303 5.69 11.36 7.13
C PRO A 303 5.50 10.44 8.35
N ASP A 304 5.06 11.00 9.47
CA ASP A 304 4.99 10.30 10.77
C ASP A 304 3.59 9.80 11.14
N ILE A 305 2.55 10.32 10.49
CA ILE A 305 1.15 9.98 10.78
C ILE A 305 0.44 9.48 9.51
N PRO A 306 -0.52 8.56 9.62
CA PRO A 306 -1.20 8.04 8.45
C PRO A 306 -1.94 9.14 7.65
N ALA A 307 -1.76 9.12 6.33
CA ALA A 307 -2.53 9.95 5.40
C ALA A 307 -3.41 9.09 4.48
N ILE A 308 -4.54 9.64 4.07
CA ILE A 308 -5.58 8.88 3.35
C ILE A 308 -5.69 9.33 1.90
N LEU A 309 -5.56 8.40 0.97
CA LEU A 309 -5.90 8.62 -0.44
C LEU A 309 -7.29 8.03 -0.72
N PHE A 310 -8.26 8.87 -1.03
CA PHE A 310 -9.62 8.44 -1.35
C PHE A 310 -9.81 8.39 -2.88
N VAL A 311 -9.96 7.18 -3.41
CA VAL A 311 -10.17 6.91 -4.84
C VAL A 311 -11.63 6.51 -5.06
N ASP A 312 -12.45 7.45 -5.53
CA ASP A 312 -13.86 7.21 -5.79
C ASP A 312 -14.12 6.78 -7.24
N GLN A 313 -15.17 5.98 -7.43
CA GLN A 313 -15.65 5.50 -8.72
C GLN A 313 -14.61 4.72 -9.53
N ILE A 314 -13.88 3.80 -8.87
CA ILE A 314 -12.98 2.87 -9.58
C ILE A 314 -13.74 2.02 -10.61
N ASP A 315 -15.06 1.84 -10.46
CA ASP A 315 -15.91 1.21 -11.48
C ASP A 315 -15.85 1.91 -12.85
N ALA A 316 -15.45 3.18 -12.92
CA ALA A 316 -15.30 3.91 -14.18
C ALA A 316 -14.19 3.36 -15.10
N ILE A 317 -13.25 2.58 -14.54
CA ILE A 317 -12.12 1.98 -15.25
C ILE A 317 -12.16 0.45 -15.20
N SER A 318 -13.31 -0.15 -14.86
CA SER A 318 -13.46 -1.61 -14.83
C SER A 318 -13.41 -2.21 -16.25
N GLU A 319 -12.95 -3.45 -16.38
CA GLU A 319 -12.93 -4.19 -17.66
C GLU A 319 -14.33 -4.24 -18.30
N ILE A 320 -15.36 -4.30 -17.46
CA ILE A 320 -16.77 -4.36 -17.84
C ILE A 320 -17.25 -3.04 -18.44
N SER A 321 -16.67 -1.92 -18.00
CA SER A 321 -17.00 -0.60 -18.55
C SER A 321 -16.51 -0.41 -20.00
N GLY A 322 -15.65 -1.31 -20.51
CA GLY A 322 -15.07 -1.25 -21.86
C GLY A 322 -14.05 -0.11 -22.04
N ARG A 323 -13.68 0.59 -20.96
CA ARG A 323 -12.77 1.74 -20.95
C ARG A 323 -11.47 1.39 -20.24
N THR A 324 -10.68 0.50 -20.82
CA THR A 324 -9.30 0.26 -20.38
C THR A 324 -8.39 1.41 -20.85
N GLY A 325 -8.46 2.52 -20.12
CA GLY A 325 -7.61 3.70 -20.35
C GLY A 325 -6.31 3.66 -19.54
N VAL A 326 -5.33 4.48 -19.92
CA VAL A 326 -4.03 4.63 -19.21
C VAL A 326 -4.21 4.99 -17.73
N ILE A 327 -5.29 5.70 -17.38
CA ILE A 327 -5.68 5.99 -15.98
C ILE A 327 -5.86 4.73 -15.13
N ARG A 328 -6.20 3.58 -15.72
CA ARG A 328 -6.31 2.31 -15.00
C ARG A 328 -4.96 1.94 -14.40
N GLU A 329 -3.91 1.98 -15.21
CA GLU A 329 -2.55 1.69 -14.74
C GLU A 329 -2.11 2.65 -13.64
N VAL A 330 -2.45 3.93 -13.75
CA VAL A 330 -2.17 4.93 -12.70
C VAL A 330 -2.89 4.59 -11.39
N VAL A 331 -4.17 4.21 -11.43
CA VAL A 331 -4.91 3.84 -10.21
C VAL A 331 -4.32 2.57 -9.58
N PHE A 332 -4.04 1.54 -10.37
CA PHE A 332 -3.46 0.29 -9.85
C PHE A 332 -2.01 0.49 -9.36
N GLU A 333 -1.24 1.40 -9.95
CA GLU A 333 0.06 1.84 -9.40
C GLU A 333 -0.11 2.40 -7.97
N LEU A 334 -1.07 3.30 -7.75
CA LEU A 334 -1.34 3.87 -6.42
C LEU A 334 -1.77 2.80 -5.41
N LEU A 335 -2.54 1.79 -5.84
CA LEU A 335 -2.91 0.65 -4.99
C LEU A 335 -1.69 -0.20 -4.63
N ARG A 336 -0.81 -0.50 -5.59
CA ARG A 336 0.46 -1.23 -5.36
C ARG A 336 1.37 -0.47 -4.38
N PHE A 337 1.47 0.85 -4.52
CA PHE A 337 2.21 1.70 -3.58
C PHE A 337 1.65 1.65 -2.17
N ALA A 338 0.32 1.71 -2.02
CA ALA A 338 -0.33 1.58 -0.72
C ALA A 338 -0.04 0.23 -0.06
N LYS A 339 0.02 -0.86 -0.84
CA LYS A 339 0.38 -2.21 -0.36
C LYS A 339 1.83 -2.36 0.07
N GLN A 340 2.73 -1.44 -0.26
CA GLN A 340 4.11 -1.44 0.24
C GLN A 340 4.36 -0.35 1.29
N SER A 341 3.57 0.71 1.31
CA SER A 341 3.67 1.75 2.33
C SER A 341 2.95 1.35 3.62
N ARG A 342 3.44 1.89 4.74
CA ARG A 342 2.76 1.87 6.05
C ARG A 342 2.12 3.20 6.40
N ASN A 343 2.52 4.27 5.72
CA ASN A 343 2.10 5.63 6.00
C ASN A 343 0.83 6.02 5.23
N ILE A 344 0.69 5.57 3.98
CA ILE A 344 -0.48 5.90 3.15
C ILE A 344 -1.48 4.75 3.18
N ARG A 345 -2.74 5.06 3.50
CA ARG A 345 -3.86 4.14 3.35
C ARG A 345 -4.79 4.62 2.25
N VAL A 346 -5.34 3.69 1.48
CA VAL A 346 -6.28 3.99 0.40
C VAL A 346 -7.68 3.56 0.80
N ILE A 347 -8.66 4.43 0.54
CA ILE A 347 -10.07 4.03 0.51
C ILE A 347 -10.50 4.07 -0.94
N ALA A 348 -10.90 2.91 -1.46
CA ALA A 348 -11.21 2.69 -2.86
C ALA A 348 -12.71 2.35 -2.98
N ALA A 349 -13.49 3.22 -3.61
CA ALA A 349 -14.94 3.04 -3.74
C ALA A 349 -15.31 2.54 -5.14
N CYS A 350 -16.14 1.49 -5.19
CA CYS A 350 -16.68 0.94 -6.44
C CYS A 350 -18.05 0.29 -6.21
N ARG A 351 -18.69 -0.17 -7.29
CA ARG A 351 -19.93 -0.95 -7.20
C ARG A 351 -19.61 -2.40 -6.86
N SER A 352 -20.47 -3.04 -6.05
CA SER A 352 -20.33 -4.48 -5.74
C SER A 352 -20.35 -5.35 -7.01
N TYR A 353 -21.09 -4.92 -8.05
CA TYR A 353 -21.13 -5.60 -9.34
C TYR A 353 -19.78 -5.59 -10.06
N ASP A 354 -19.13 -4.43 -10.18
CA ASP A 354 -17.83 -4.30 -10.83
C ASP A 354 -16.74 -5.07 -10.09
N LEU A 355 -16.73 -5.02 -8.75
CA LEU A 355 -15.81 -5.82 -7.95
C LEU A 355 -15.97 -7.33 -8.22
N SER A 356 -17.20 -7.82 -8.42
CA SER A 356 -17.45 -9.26 -8.63
C SER A 356 -17.08 -9.74 -10.04
N ASN A 357 -16.98 -8.82 -11.01
CA ASN A 357 -16.89 -9.15 -12.43
C ASN A 357 -15.61 -8.65 -13.11
N ASP A 358 -14.82 -7.76 -12.49
CA ASP A 358 -13.50 -7.33 -12.95
C ASP A 358 -12.40 -8.22 -12.32
N SER A 359 -11.58 -8.84 -13.16
CA SER A 359 -10.59 -9.80 -12.68
C SER A 359 -9.53 -9.16 -11.77
N ALA A 360 -9.03 -7.99 -12.15
CA ALA A 360 -8.02 -7.27 -11.39
C ALA A 360 -8.56 -6.76 -10.05
N LEU A 361 -9.79 -6.23 -10.01
CA LEU A 361 -10.39 -5.78 -8.73
C LEU A 361 -10.62 -6.95 -7.77
N ARG A 362 -10.98 -8.14 -8.26
CA ARG A 362 -11.06 -9.34 -7.42
C ARG A 362 -9.71 -9.79 -6.90
N ASP A 363 -8.68 -9.67 -7.71
CA ASP A 363 -7.33 -10.03 -7.28
C ASP A 363 -6.80 -9.06 -6.23
N GLU A 364 -7.18 -7.77 -6.32
CA GLU A 364 -6.98 -6.81 -5.24
C GLU A 364 -7.74 -7.19 -3.96
N GLU A 365 -9.00 -7.62 -4.04
CA GLU A 365 -9.80 -8.04 -2.86
C GLU A 365 -9.19 -9.23 -2.10
N LYS A 366 -8.49 -10.14 -2.79
CA LYS A 366 -7.87 -11.34 -2.18
C LYS A 366 -6.61 -11.05 -1.39
N ASP A 367 -6.01 -9.88 -1.58
CA ASP A 367 -4.76 -9.51 -0.93
C ASP A 367 -4.97 -9.34 0.59
N ALA A 368 -4.05 -9.88 1.40
CA ALA A 368 -4.18 -9.88 2.86
C ALA A 368 -4.21 -8.46 3.47
N ARG A 369 -3.65 -7.46 2.77
CA ARG A 369 -3.65 -6.06 3.20
C ARG A 369 -4.92 -5.30 2.77
N VAL A 370 -5.90 -5.97 2.17
CA VAL A 370 -7.13 -5.35 1.67
C VAL A 370 -8.34 -5.82 2.49
N LYS A 371 -9.23 -4.89 2.85
CA LYS A 371 -10.49 -5.20 3.53
C LYS A 371 -11.67 -4.58 2.82
N ARG A 372 -12.75 -5.34 2.68
CA ARG A 372 -14.00 -4.87 2.08
C ARG A 372 -14.98 -4.43 3.16
N VAL A 373 -15.57 -3.25 2.95
CA VAL A 373 -16.74 -2.76 3.69
C VAL A 373 -17.89 -2.59 2.71
N GLU A 374 -18.96 -3.35 2.89
CA GLU A 374 -20.14 -3.29 2.02
C GLU A 374 -21.22 -2.38 2.60
N VAL A 375 -21.54 -1.31 1.87
CA VAL A 375 -22.62 -0.37 2.19
C VAL A 375 -23.97 -0.99 1.87
N LYS A 376 -24.72 -1.31 2.91
CA LYS A 376 -26.04 -1.96 2.84
C LYS A 376 -27.13 -0.96 2.42
N GLN A 377 -28.27 -1.45 1.95
CA GLN A 377 -29.44 -0.59 1.77
C GLN A 377 -29.93 -0.03 3.10
N LEU A 378 -30.52 1.16 3.06
CA LEU A 378 -31.18 1.78 4.21
C LEU A 378 -32.44 1.00 4.59
N GLY A 379 -32.58 0.68 5.87
CA GLY A 379 -33.78 0.10 6.45
C GLY A 379 -34.90 1.12 6.57
N TRP A 380 -36.06 0.83 6.01
CA TRP A 380 -37.20 1.76 6.01
C TRP A 380 -37.62 2.15 7.43
N ALA A 381 -37.98 1.17 8.25
CA ALA A 381 -38.55 1.42 9.59
C ALA A 381 -37.53 2.00 10.58
N THR A 382 -36.26 1.64 10.45
CA THR A 382 -35.22 1.97 11.43
C THR A 382 -34.43 3.22 11.07
N GLU A 383 -34.25 3.54 9.79
CA GLU A 383 -33.37 4.61 9.34
C GLU A 383 -34.12 5.71 8.55
N ILE A 384 -35.04 5.33 7.66
CA ILE A 384 -35.70 6.29 6.75
C ILE A 384 -36.91 6.95 7.41
N GLU A 385 -37.81 6.15 7.99
CA GLU A 385 -39.07 6.62 8.57
C GLU A 385 -38.86 7.64 9.71
N PRO A 386 -37.92 7.45 10.66
CA PRO A 386 -37.65 8.45 11.69
C PRO A 386 -37.22 9.80 11.11
N LEU A 387 -36.32 9.79 10.12
CA LEU A 387 -35.83 11.00 9.46
C LEU A 387 -36.97 11.80 8.80
N LEU A 388 -37.92 11.10 8.17
CA LEU A 388 -39.06 11.73 7.50
C LEU A 388 -40.07 12.32 8.50
N ARG A 389 -40.23 11.70 9.68
CA ARG A 389 -41.13 12.20 10.73
C ARG A 389 -40.62 13.51 11.35
N ASP A 390 -39.30 13.66 11.45
CA ASP A 390 -38.66 14.81 12.11
C ASP A 390 -38.46 16.01 11.17
N MET A 391 -38.79 15.86 9.88
CA MET A 391 -38.70 16.94 8.90
C MET A 391 -39.82 17.99 9.08
N PRO A 392 -39.49 19.29 9.14
CA PRO A 392 -40.48 20.34 9.30
C PRO A 392 -41.49 20.32 8.14
N HIS A 393 -42.78 20.39 8.46
CA HIS A 393 -43.84 20.52 7.47
C HIS A 393 -43.75 21.90 6.80
N SER A 394 -43.12 22.01 5.62
CA SER A 394 -43.30 23.20 4.79
C SER A 394 -44.76 23.28 4.31
N GLN A 395 -45.40 24.43 4.49
CA GLN A 395 -46.80 24.68 4.11
C GLN A 395 -47.02 24.93 2.61
N ASP A 396 -45.98 24.83 1.77
CA ASP A 396 -46.13 25.04 0.34
C ASP A 396 -46.66 23.76 -0.34
N GLU A 397 -47.85 23.89 -0.93
CA GLU A 397 -48.52 22.90 -1.78
C GLU A 397 -47.65 22.58 -3.01
N GLY A 398 -46.69 21.68 -2.84
CA GLY A 398 -45.87 21.16 -3.93
C GLY A 398 -45.34 19.79 -3.56
N PHE A 399 -45.46 18.83 -4.46
CA PHE A 399 -44.89 17.48 -4.33
C PHE A 399 -43.44 17.57 -3.83
N GLY A 400 -43.21 17.25 -2.56
CA GLY A 400 -41.88 17.19 -1.96
C GLY A 400 -41.18 15.91 -2.41
N LEU A 401 -40.32 16.01 -3.42
CA LEU A 401 -39.44 14.91 -3.83
C LEU A 401 -38.37 14.68 -2.78
N VAL A 402 -38.54 13.66 -1.95
CA VAL A 402 -37.51 13.20 -1.01
C VAL A 402 -36.57 12.25 -1.75
N PHE A 403 -35.34 12.71 -2.01
CA PHE A 403 -34.29 11.87 -2.58
C PHE A 403 -33.65 10.99 -1.49
N VAL A 404 -34.22 9.80 -1.28
CA VAL A 404 -33.53 8.73 -0.54
C VAL A 404 -32.90 7.80 -1.56
N ALA A 405 -31.56 7.74 -1.56
CA ALA A 405 -30.73 6.69 -2.18
C ALA A 405 -31.40 6.01 -3.42
N THR A 406 -31.35 6.69 -4.57
CA THR A 406 -31.91 6.31 -5.90
C THR A 406 -33.39 5.93 -6.03
N ARG A 407 -34.19 5.84 -4.95
CA ARG A 407 -35.64 5.68 -5.10
C ARG A 407 -36.33 7.02 -4.92
N LEU A 408 -36.83 7.53 -6.04
CA LEU A 408 -37.78 8.63 -6.10
C LEU A 408 -39.11 8.13 -5.49
N GLN A 409 -39.26 8.19 -4.17
CA GLN A 409 -40.56 7.95 -3.55
C GLN A 409 -41.29 9.28 -3.47
N ALA A 410 -42.22 9.50 -4.42
CA ALA A 410 -43.19 10.57 -4.31
C ALA A 410 -44.13 10.25 -3.13
N VAL A 411 -44.04 11.03 -2.06
CA VAL A 411 -44.99 10.96 -0.95
C VAL A 411 -46.19 11.83 -1.31
N THR A 412 -47.25 11.23 -1.87
CA THR A 412 -48.55 11.90 -2.05
C THR A 412 -49.32 11.92 -0.72
N ARG A 413 -49.67 13.12 -0.21
CA ARG A 413 -50.63 13.23 0.90
C ARG A 413 -52.05 12.96 0.40
N VAL A 414 -52.71 11.94 0.95
CA VAL A 414 -54.18 11.80 0.91
C VAL A 414 -54.76 12.70 2.00
N THR A 415 -55.71 13.55 1.65
CA THR A 415 -56.28 14.64 2.45
C THR A 415 -57.32 14.18 3.49
N ASP A 416 -57.01 13.20 4.35
CA ASP A 416 -57.93 12.78 5.41
C ASP A 416 -57.19 12.48 6.75
N PRO A 417 -57.52 13.15 7.87
CA PRO A 417 -56.80 12.99 9.15
C PRO A 417 -56.95 11.62 9.85
N GLN A 418 -57.81 10.71 9.36
CA GLN A 418 -58.13 9.46 10.06
C GLN A 418 -57.68 8.15 9.38
N SER A 419 -57.09 8.17 8.17
CA SER A 419 -56.59 6.97 7.49
C SER A 419 -55.06 6.99 7.35
N ARG A 420 -54.34 6.80 8.46
CA ARG A 420 -52.87 6.75 8.46
C ARG A 420 -52.36 5.34 8.09
N PHE A 421 -51.67 5.25 6.95
CA PHE A 421 -50.71 4.21 6.51
C PHE A 421 -51.15 2.97 5.69
N ASP A 422 -52.38 2.89 5.14
CA ASP A 422 -52.78 1.70 4.36
C ASP A 422 -52.61 1.79 2.83
N SER A 423 -52.07 2.88 2.28
CA SER A 423 -51.82 2.93 0.83
C SER A 423 -50.61 3.79 0.42
N LEU A 424 -49.41 3.26 0.64
CA LEU A 424 -48.26 3.62 -0.18
C LEU A 424 -48.18 2.63 -1.34
N GLN A 425 -48.80 2.95 -2.47
CA GLN A 425 -48.59 2.19 -3.69
C GLN A 425 -47.17 2.42 -4.20
N THR A 426 -46.36 1.36 -4.18
CA THR A 426 -45.11 1.27 -4.94
C THR A 426 -45.43 1.34 -6.43
N GLY A 427 -45.37 2.53 -7.02
CA GLY A 427 -45.36 2.72 -8.46
C GLY A 427 -43.92 2.73 -8.97
N TRP A 428 -43.59 1.83 -9.89
CA TRP A 428 -42.41 1.98 -10.74
C TRP A 428 -42.73 3.07 -11.76
N LEU A 429 -42.15 4.27 -11.62
CA LEU A 429 -42.10 5.22 -12.71
C LEU A 429 -40.89 4.84 -13.57
N VAL A 430 -41.19 4.41 -14.80
CA VAL A 430 -40.25 3.99 -15.86
C VAL A 430 -39.27 5.10 -16.19
#